data_AF-A0A1V5JW96-F1
#
_entry.id   AF-A0A1V5JW96-F1
#
_cell.length_a   1.000
_cell.length_b   1.000
_cell.length_c   1.000
_cell.angle_alpha   90.00
_cell.angle_beta   90.00
_cell.angle_gamma   90.00
#
_symmetry.space_group_name_H-M   'P 1'
#
loop_
_entity.id
_entity.type
_entity.pdbx_description
1 polymer ?
#
loop_
_entity_poly.entity_id
_entity_poly.type
_entity_poly.pdbx_seq_one_letter_code
_entity_poly.pdbx_strand_id
1 'polypeptide(L)'
;MDGMALGEVEGSLLRERRELSEEGVVVVSLVVDRKFRLRGKPLVESRGAVHVKESATLTKEMGDAVVQVVEGVSRRRDRSEKELAEAVGSRVRSVLRGYSRSSPTILPMVTIVEEGA
;
A
#
# COMPACT_ATOMS: atom_id res chain seq x y z
N MET A 1 -36.77 24.52 3.83
CA MET A 1 -36.10 23.31 4.35
C MET A 1 -35.15 22.83 3.28
N ASP A 2 -33.88 23.19 3.48
CA ASP A 2 -32.62 22.52 3.12
C ASP A 2 -32.54 21.70 1.84
N GLY A 3 -31.99 22.32 0.80
CA GLY A 3 -31.56 21.67 -0.45
C GLY A 3 -30.08 21.86 -0.80
N MET A 4 -29.27 22.54 0.04
CA MET A 4 -27.85 22.81 -0.25
C MET A 4 -26.92 21.64 0.09
N ALA A 5 -27.34 20.69 0.94
CA ALA A 5 -26.45 19.62 1.42
C ALA A 5 -26.29 18.43 0.45
N LEU A 6 -27.13 18.30 -0.59
CA LEU A 6 -27.10 17.14 -1.50
C LEU A 6 -26.06 17.30 -2.63
N GLY A 7 -25.68 18.53 -3.00
CA GLY A 7 -24.74 18.77 -4.10
C GLY A 7 -23.26 18.59 -3.74
N GLU A 8 -22.87 18.83 -2.48
CA GLU A 8 -21.46 18.74 -2.05
C GLU A 8 -20.99 17.28 -1.88
N VAL A 9 -21.91 16.36 -1.53
CA VAL A 9 -21.59 14.93 -1.31
C VAL A 9 -21.49 14.15 -2.63
N GLU A 10 -22.28 14.52 -3.65
CA GLU A 10 -22.23 13.88 -4.98
C GLU A 10 -20.96 14.24 -5.75
N GLY A 11 -20.43 15.46 -5.57
CA GLY A 11 -19.19 15.90 -6.19
C GLY A 11 -17.94 15.18 -5.67
N SER A 12 -17.88 14.87 -4.37
CA SER A 12 -16.71 14.22 -3.76
C SER A 12 -16.58 12.74 -4.16
N LEU A 13 -17.68 11.99 -4.12
CA LEU A 13 -17.73 10.57 -4.52
C LEU A 13 -17.39 10.37 -6.01
N LEU A 14 -17.83 11.28 -6.88
CA LEU A 14 -17.51 11.24 -8.31
C LEU A 14 -16.04 11.58 -8.59
N ARG A 15 -15.45 12.49 -7.81
CA ARG A 15 -14.03 12.83 -7.90
C ARG A 15 -13.13 11.69 -7.43
N GLU A 16 -13.50 11.05 -6.32
CA GLU A 16 -12.83 9.88 -5.77
C GLU A 16 -12.85 8.70 -6.75
N ARG A 17 -13.97 8.48 -7.44
CA ARG A 17 -14.06 7.46 -8.52
C ARG A 17 -13.18 7.78 -9.73
N ARG A 18 -12.99 9.05 -10.06
CA ARG A 18 -12.18 9.47 -11.22
C ARG A 18 -10.68 9.33 -10.96
N GLU A 19 -10.20 9.75 -9.79
CA GLU A 19 -8.82 9.52 -9.36
C GLU A 19 -8.48 8.01 -9.33
N LEU A 20 -9.38 7.18 -8.79
CA LEU A 20 -9.20 5.72 -8.78
C LEU A 20 -9.23 5.07 -10.18
N SER A 21 -9.93 5.66 -11.15
CA SER A 21 -10.08 5.12 -12.51
C SER A 21 -8.91 5.46 -13.45
N GLU A 22 -8.19 6.57 -13.21
CA GLU A 22 -7.08 7.03 -14.07
C GLU A 22 -5.69 6.70 -13.49
N GLU A 23 -5.53 6.60 -12.16
CA GLU A 23 -4.21 6.43 -11.52
C GLU A 23 -3.91 4.99 -11.07
N GLY A 24 -4.93 4.18 -10.86
CA GLY A 24 -4.82 2.80 -10.38
C GLY A 24 -4.52 2.67 -8.88
N VAL A 25 -4.54 1.44 -8.39
CA VAL A 25 -4.31 1.09 -6.98
C VAL A 25 -3.23 0.03 -6.87
N VAL A 26 -2.41 0.13 -5.84
CA VAL A 26 -1.45 -0.88 -5.40
C VAL A 26 -1.74 -1.27 -3.97
N VAL A 27 -2.06 -2.53 -3.74
CA VAL A 27 -2.32 -3.10 -2.42
C VAL A 27 -1.08 -3.89 -1.98
N VAL A 28 -0.66 -3.67 -0.74
CA VAL A 28 0.50 -4.35 -0.14
C VAL A 28 0.05 -5.02 1.14
N SER A 29 -0.05 -6.34 1.15
CA SER A 29 -0.48 -7.11 2.31
C SER A 29 0.70 -7.74 3.04
N LEU A 30 0.74 -7.55 4.35
CA LEU A 30 1.80 -8.01 5.24
C LEU A 30 1.20 -8.82 6.38
N VAL A 31 1.77 -9.98 6.66
CA VAL A 31 1.47 -10.75 7.88
C VAL A 31 2.69 -10.73 8.76
N VAL A 32 2.56 -10.13 9.94
CA VAL A 32 3.65 -9.97 10.92
C VAL A 32 3.24 -10.50 12.29
N ASP A 33 4.20 -10.85 13.13
CA ASP A 33 3.95 -11.10 14.55
C ASP A 33 3.94 -9.80 15.37
N ARG A 34 3.68 -9.89 16.69
CA ARG A 34 3.77 -8.75 17.62
C ARG A 34 5.16 -8.10 17.68
N LYS A 35 6.20 -8.76 17.16
CA LYS A 35 7.56 -8.24 17.04
C LYS A 35 7.82 -7.61 15.66
N PHE A 36 6.79 -7.41 14.85
CA PHE A 36 6.88 -6.92 13.47
C PHE A 36 7.82 -7.76 12.59
N ARG A 37 7.95 -9.06 12.88
CA ARG A 37 8.66 -10.01 12.02
C ARG A 37 7.69 -10.62 11.02
N LEU A 38 8.07 -10.70 9.76
CA LEU A 38 7.25 -11.34 8.73
C LEU A 38 6.98 -12.81 9.04
N ARG A 39 5.72 -13.22 8.88
CA ARG A 39 5.26 -14.62 8.96
C ARG A 39 4.94 -15.23 7.60
N GLY A 40 5.08 -14.44 6.54
CA GLY A 40 4.91 -14.83 5.15
C GLY A 40 5.58 -13.82 4.23
N LYS A 41 5.63 -14.14 2.93
CA LYS A 41 6.10 -13.17 1.94
C LYS A 41 5.07 -12.05 1.80
N PRO A 42 5.50 -10.77 1.70
CA PRO A 42 4.61 -9.69 1.30
C PRO A 42 3.90 -10.02 0.00
N LEU A 43 2.61 -9.73 -0.06
CA LEU A 43 1.82 -9.81 -1.30
C LEU A 43 1.65 -8.40 -1.84
N VAL A 44 2.01 -8.21 -3.11
CA VAL A 44 1.83 -6.93 -3.80
C VAL A 44 0.95 -7.15 -5.02
N GLU A 45 -0.19 -6.46 -5.07
CA GLU A 45 -1.14 -6.55 -6.17
C GLU A 45 -1.42 -5.15 -6.72
N SER A 46 -1.47 -5.02 -8.04
CA SER A 46 -1.74 -3.75 -8.71
C SER A 46 -2.92 -3.86 -9.66
N ARG A 47 -3.85 -2.92 -9.60
CA ARG A 47 -4.97 -2.78 -10.56
C ARG A 47 -4.93 -1.40 -11.21
N GLY A 48 -4.91 -1.32 -12.53
CA GLY A 48 -4.87 -0.06 -13.29
C GLY A 48 -3.55 0.72 -13.22
N ALA A 49 -2.66 0.39 -12.28
CA ALA A 49 -1.44 1.15 -11.98
C ALA A 49 -0.21 0.79 -12.84
N VAL A 50 -0.11 -0.45 -13.35
CA VAL A 50 1.09 -1.00 -13.99
C VAL A 50 0.72 -1.69 -15.31
N HIS A 51 1.37 -1.29 -16.41
CA HIS A 51 1.21 -1.97 -17.71
C HIS A 51 1.83 -3.37 -17.67
N VAL A 52 1.11 -4.36 -18.21
CA VAL A 52 1.36 -5.81 -18.05
C VAL A 52 2.77 -6.28 -18.45
N LYS A 53 3.48 -5.56 -19.33
CA LYS A 53 4.78 -5.99 -19.87
C LYS A 53 5.91 -6.04 -18.84
N GLU A 54 5.85 -5.28 -17.76
CA GLU A 54 6.92 -5.19 -16.74
C GLU A 54 6.44 -5.57 -15.32
N SER A 55 5.17 -5.97 -15.20
CA SER A 55 4.49 -6.11 -13.92
C SER A 55 5.11 -7.16 -13.00
N ALA A 56 5.55 -8.32 -13.50
CA ALA A 56 6.08 -9.39 -12.64
C ALA A 56 7.40 -8.99 -11.95
N THR A 57 8.33 -8.38 -12.70
CA THR A 57 9.62 -7.93 -12.16
C THR A 57 9.43 -6.78 -11.18
N LEU A 58 8.57 -5.82 -11.52
CA LEU A 58 8.25 -4.68 -10.66
C LEU A 58 7.59 -5.13 -9.35
N THR A 59 6.63 -6.05 -9.43
CA THR A 59 5.97 -6.65 -8.25
C THR A 59 6.99 -7.35 -7.35
N LYS A 60 7.94 -8.09 -7.92
CA LYS A 60 9.00 -8.72 -7.15
C LYS A 60 9.91 -7.69 -6.48
N GLU A 61 10.35 -6.66 -7.20
CA GLU A 61 11.20 -5.59 -6.66
C GLU A 61 10.50 -4.85 -5.49
N MET A 62 9.21 -4.55 -5.64
CA MET A 62 8.40 -3.98 -4.56
C MET A 62 8.34 -4.92 -3.36
N GLY A 63 8.09 -6.21 -3.58
CA GLY A 63 8.09 -7.22 -2.51
C GLY A 63 9.42 -7.26 -1.74
N ASP A 64 10.54 -7.33 -2.46
CA ASP A 64 11.89 -7.36 -1.87
C ASP A 64 12.19 -6.06 -1.10
N ALA A 65 11.81 -4.90 -1.66
CA ALA A 65 11.95 -3.61 -1.01
C ALA A 65 11.12 -3.51 0.29
N VAL A 66 9.93 -4.10 0.32
CA VAL A 66 9.07 -4.14 1.49
C VAL A 66 9.63 -5.04 2.58
N VAL A 67 10.23 -6.20 2.22
CA VAL A 67 10.93 -7.07 3.19
C VAL A 67 12.01 -6.28 3.95
N GLN A 68 12.85 -5.52 3.22
CA GLN A 68 13.90 -4.72 3.84
C GLN A 68 13.37 -3.67 4.82
N VAL A 69 12.24 -3.03 4.49
CA VAL A 69 11.59 -2.05 5.37
C VAL A 69 11.08 -2.72 6.65
N VAL A 70 10.38 -3.86 6.52
CA VAL A 70 9.83 -4.57 7.67
C VAL A 70 10.96 -5.01 8.61
N GLU A 71 12.04 -5.57 8.07
CA GLU A 71 13.23 -5.93 8.86
C GLU A 71 13.82 -4.72 9.58
N GLY A 72 13.94 -3.57 8.92
CA GLY A 72 14.43 -2.34 9.53
C GLY A 72 13.54 -1.83 10.66
N VAL A 73 12.22 -1.82 10.47
CA VAL A 73 11.24 -1.42 11.49
C VAL A 73 11.22 -2.40 12.66
N SER A 74 11.33 -3.71 12.39
CA SER A 74 11.38 -4.75 13.42
C SER A 74 12.57 -4.61 14.37
N ARG A 75 13.64 -3.88 14.01
CA ARG A 75 14.80 -3.64 14.88
C ARG A 75 14.66 -2.41 15.78
N ARG A 76 13.63 -1.58 15.58
CA ARG A 76 13.39 -0.37 16.38
C ARG A 76 12.68 -0.71 17.69
N ARG A 77 12.94 0.10 18.73
CA ARG A 77 12.28 -0.05 20.04
C ARG A 77 10.85 0.46 20.01
N ASP A 78 10.66 1.67 19.50
CA ASP A 78 9.36 2.34 19.39
C ASP A 78 8.81 2.10 17.98
N ARG A 79 8.20 0.94 17.78
CA ARG A 79 7.62 0.53 16.50
C ARG A 79 6.11 0.36 16.63
N SER A 80 5.38 0.87 15.65
CA SER A 80 3.93 0.78 15.57
C SER A 80 3.46 0.29 14.21
N GLU A 81 2.22 -0.20 14.16
CA GLU A 81 1.57 -0.61 12.90
C GLU A 81 1.48 0.56 11.90
N LYS A 82 1.16 1.76 12.41
CA LYS A 82 1.09 2.98 11.62
C LYS A 82 2.44 3.31 10.97
N GLU A 83 3.53 3.28 11.73
CA GLU A 83 4.87 3.55 11.18
C GLU A 83 5.29 2.51 10.16
N LEU A 84 4.94 1.23 10.38
CA LEU A 84 5.21 0.19 9.40
C LEU A 84 4.43 0.45 8.10
N ALA A 85 3.14 0.74 8.20
CA ALA A 85 2.29 1.05 7.05
C ALA A 85 2.81 2.27 6.26
N GLU A 86 3.18 3.35 6.96
CA GLU A 86 3.75 4.55 6.35
C GLU A 86 5.10 4.28 5.66
N ALA A 87 6.00 3.54 6.31
CA ALA A 87 7.30 3.20 5.74
C ALA A 87 7.17 2.31 4.50
N VAL A 88 6.27 1.34 4.53
CA VAL A 88 5.96 0.44 3.41
C VAL A 88 5.37 1.24 2.25
N GLY A 89 4.35 2.07 2.51
CA GLY A 89 3.72 2.89 1.49
C GLY A 89 4.71 3.85 0.82
N SER A 90 5.59 4.49 1.60
CA SER A 90 6.64 5.37 1.09
C SER A 90 7.66 4.62 0.23
N ARG A 91 8.09 3.43 0.66
CA ARG A 91 9.07 2.63 -0.09
C ARG A 91 8.51 2.17 -1.43
N VAL A 92 7.28 1.65 -1.44
CA VAL A 92 6.59 1.19 -2.66
C VAL A 92 6.37 2.36 -3.62
N ARG A 93 5.95 3.53 -3.12
CA ARG A 93 5.86 4.76 -3.92
C ARG A 93 7.19 5.11 -4.57
N SER A 94 8.28 4.96 -3.83
CA SER A 94 9.62 5.26 -4.34
C SER A 94 10.06 4.32 -5.45
N VAL A 95 9.73 3.03 -5.37
CA VAL A 95 9.99 2.08 -6.46
C VAL A 95 9.16 2.47 -7.68
N LEU A 96 7.85 2.69 -7.52
CA LEU A 96 6.92 3.00 -8.62
C LEU A 96 7.25 4.28 -9.40
N ARG A 97 7.81 5.30 -8.73
CA ARG A 97 8.25 6.55 -9.40
C ARG A 97 9.25 6.33 -10.52
N GLY A 98 10.02 5.23 -10.49
CA GLY A 98 10.96 4.88 -11.55
C GLY A 98 10.32 4.23 -12.78
N TYR A 99 9.09 3.74 -12.67
CA TYR A 99 8.48 2.82 -13.65
C TYR A 99 7.17 3.32 -14.26
N SER A 100 6.42 4.19 -13.60
CA SER A 100 5.15 4.70 -14.11
C SER A 100 5.06 6.22 -14.02
N ARG A 101 4.40 6.84 -15.01
CA ARG A 101 4.02 8.27 -14.97
C ARG A 101 2.76 8.51 -14.14
N SER A 102 1.97 7.46 -13.90
CA SER A 102 0.79 7.49 -13.05
C SER A 102 1.21 7.38 -11.58
N SER A 103 0.52 8.08 -10.68
CA SER A 103 0.77 8.03 -9.24
C SER A 103 -0.32 7.22 -8.54
N PRO A 104 -0.26 5.87 -8.56
CA PRO A 104 -1.32 5.06 -7.98
C PRO A 104 -1.47 5.29 -6.48
N THR A 105 -2.69 5.11 -5.99
CA THR A 105 -2.95 5.04 -4.55
C THR A 105 -2.35 3.75 -3.99
N ILE A 106 -1.57 3.87 -2.91
CA ILE A 106 -0.90 2.73 -2.26
C ILE A 106 -1.59 2.43 -0.93
N LEU A 107 -2.06 1.20 -0.77
CA LEU A 107 -2.81 0.73 0.38
C LEU A 107 -2.01 -0.37 1.11
N PRO A 108 -1.18 0.00 2.10
CA PRO A 108 -0.50 -0.95 2.96
C PRO A 108 -1.48 -1.53 3.98
N MET A 109 -1.60 -2.86 4.02
CA MET A 109 -2.42 -3.62 4.96
C MET A 109 -1.51 -4.48 5.84
N VAL A 110 -1.49 -4.22 7.14
CA VAL A 110 -0.71 -4.98 8.11
C VAL A 110 -1.64 -5.85 8.92
N THR A 111 -1.41 -7.15 8.88
CA THR A 111 -2.12 -8.14 9.72
C THR A 111 -1.15 -8.63 10.78
N ILE A 112 -1.47 -8.34 12.04
CA ILE A 112 -0.70 -8.83 13.19
C ILE A 112 -1.32 -10.15 13.65
N VAL A 113 -0.54 -11.22 13.66
CA VAL A 113 -0.96 -12.52 14.16
C VAL A 113 -0.31 -12.82 15.51
N GLU A 114 -1.07 -13.48 16.38
CA GLU A 114 -0.55 -14.10 17.60
C GLU A 114 0.34 -15.29 17.21
N GLU A 115 1.49 -15.46 17.86
CA GLU A 115 2.15 -16.77 17.86
C GLU A 115 1.18 -17.76 18.53
N GLY A 116 0.69 -18.74 17.76
CA GLY A 116 -0.09 -19.84 18.33
C GLY A 116 0.72 -20.54 19.42
N ALA A 117 0.09 -20.71 20.58
CA ALA A 117 0.57 -21.60 21.65
C ALA A 117 0.66 -23.05 21.17
#